data_AF-D1P860-F1
#
_entry.id   AF-D1P860-F1
#
_cell.length_a   1.000
_cell.length_b   1.000
_cell.length_c   1.000
_cell.angle_alpha   90.00
_cell.angle_beta   90.00
_cell.angle_gamma   90.00
#
_symmetry.space_group_name_H-M   'P 1'
#
loop_
_entity.id
_entity.type
_entity.pdbx_description
1 polymer ?
#
loop_
_entity_poly.entity_id
_entity_poly.type
_entity_poly.pdbx_seq_one_letter_code
_entity_poly.pdbx_strand_id
1 'polypeptide(L)'
;MLVGLILFTEKQAHTQLTNKEKVVIDALFEQTKPQCVGRYIIDVPINWENSSHDSVFIDDFRINSQFIYPPAFRQRIELRETELREWKSSAENAPVLKEIIQLPEGKGVIFDRNQPGSDDAYRTLEAHVYVNHVAFVITTNIRDFSDNKYEKKKLAFLARGFTEIQSNEKPTKITTMQSLISRLQGRLDHEIPMEKGVCIPNGFILDEGEIPKQNISFVYDMGQFIFSIESDNRFVGSSDTLLSRSTEINAAIRQQNRETIKKGNLSPSDIPSQEWLVKGRQEVYSKSKNKRIPDLPYYFFTFNANEATGSLTIPKLYIIMNNRNKFTSYSDAQMVEIWDRIISSLRYKQNAF
;
A
#
# COMPACT_ATOMS: atom_id res chain seq x y z
N MET A 1 2.53 6.45 55.50
CA MET A 1 3.64 6.03 54.62
C MET A 1 3.18 6.19 53.18
N LEU A 2 3.61 7.26 52.52
CA LEU A 2 3.38 7.47 51.08
C LEU A 2 4.35 6.58 50.31
N VAL A 3 3.82 5.65 49.52
CA VAL A 3 4.61 4.89 48.54
C VAL A 3 4.76 5.79 47.31
N GLY A 4 5.96 6.35 47.15
CA GLY A 4 6.30 7.22 46.03
C GLY A 4 6.25 6.47 44.71
N LEU A 5 5.47 6.99 43.76
CA LEU A 5 5.51 6.60 42.36
C LEU A 5 6.88 7.03 41.80
N ILE A 6 7.76 6.07 41.52
CA ILE A 6 8.98 6.33 40.76
C ILE A 6 8.57 6.40 39.28
N LEU A 7 8.38 7.61 38.77
CA LEU A 7 8.30 7.87 37.34
C LEU A 7 9.71 7.67 36.76
N PHE A 8 9.93 6.54 36.09
CA PHE A 8 11.09 6.36 35.23
C PHE A 8 10.91 7.24 34.00
N THR A 9 11.42 8.47 34.04
CA THR A 9 11.66 9.24 32.83
C THR A 9 12.90 8.66 32.15
N GLU A 10 12.71 7.83 31.12
CA GLU A 10 13.79 7.50 30.19
C GLU A 10 14.33 8.82 29.62
N LYS A 11 15.58 9.16 29.95
CA LYS A 11 16.29 10.30 29.39
C LYS A 11 16.45 10.07 27.88
N GLN A 12 15.55 10.64 27.08
CA GLN A 12 15.75 10.76 25.64
C GLN A 12 17.02 11.59 25.40
N ALA A 13 18.06 10.94 24.89
CA ALA A 13 19.20 11.63 24.32
C ALA A 13 18.77 12.23 22.97
N HIS A 14 18.02 13.33 22.99
CA HIS A 14 17.86 14.16 21.80
C HIS A 14 19.23 14.72 21.45
N THR A 15 19.89 14.08 20.48
CA THR A 15 21.14 14.58 19.91
C THR A 15 20.75 15.80 19.07
N GLN A 16 21.10 17.00 19.52
CA GLN A 16 20.84 18.22 18.76
C GLN A 16 21.58 18.15 17.41
N LEU A 17 20.88 18.57 16.34
CA LEU A 17 21.50 18.74 15.03
C LEU A 17 22.62 19.78 15.11
N THR A 18 23.75 19.48 14.51
CA THR A 18 24.78 20.48 14.23
C THR A 18 24.29 21.49 13.19
N ASN A 19 24.94 22.65 13.10
CA ASN A 19 24.60 23.66 12.10
C ASN A 19 24.63 23.11 10.66
N LYS A 20 25.58 22.22 10.34
CA LYS A 20 25.67 21.60 9.01
C LYS A 20 24.52 20.64 8.75
N GLU A 21 24.18 19.79 9.73
CA GLU A 21 23.07 18.86 9.61
C GLU A 21 21.73 19.57 9.47
N LYS A 22 21.54 20.67 10.22
CA LYS A 22 20.36 21.52 10.12
C LYS A 22 20.16 22.07 8.71
N VAL A 23 21.23 22.59 8.07
CA VAL A 23 21.16 23.07 6.68
C VAL A 23 20.71 21.96 5.72
N VAL A 24 21.22 20.73 5.89
CA VAL A 24 20.82 19.59 5.04
C VAL A 24 19.34 19.25 5.21
N ILE A 25 18.85 19.21 6.46
CA ILE A 25 17.44 18.93 6.73
C ILE A 25 16.54 20.06 6.22
N ASP A 26 16.90 21.31 6.48
CA ASP A 26 16.09 22.45 6.07
C ASP A 26 16.00 22.52 4.53
N ALA A 27 17.06 22.18 3.80
CA ALA A 27 17.00 22.04 2.35
C ALA A 27 16.09 20.88 1.90
N LEU A 28 16.08 19.74 2.59
CA LEU A 28 15.20 18.60 2.26
C LEU A 28 13.72 18.96 2.42
N PHE A 29 13.37 19.81 3.39
CA PHE A 29 11.99 20.23 3.67
C PHE A 29 11.69 21.67 3.23
N GLU A 30 12.54 22.29 2.40
CA GLU A 30 12.35 23.65 1.91
C GLU A 30 11.01 23.78 1.15
N GLN A 31 10.67 22.74 0.38
CA GLN A 31 9.38 22.59 -0.28
C GLN A 31 8.81 21.20 -0.01
N THR A 32 7.57 21.18 0.47
CA THR A 32 6.82 19.95 0.71
C THR A 32 5.54 19.92 -0.11
N LYS A 33 5.02 18.71 -0.33
CA LYS A 33 3.68 18.48 -0.87
C LYS A 33 2.86 17.65 0.10
N PRO A 34 1.54 17.88 0.19
CA PRO A 34 0.67 16.95 0.89
C PRO A 34 0.51 15.68 0.07
N GLN A 35 0.67 14.54 0.72
CA GLN A 35 0.40 13.22 0.16
C GLN A 35 -0.86 12.64 0.79
N CYS A 36 -1.86 12.36 -0.04
CA CYS A 36 -3.06 11.65 0.39
C CYS A 36 -2.89 10.13 0.23
N VAL A 37 -3.01 9.37 1.32
CA VAL A 37 -2.91 7.89 1.37
C VAL A 37 -4.11 7.33 2.13
N GLY A 38 -4.99 6.63 1.42
CA GLY A 38 -6.26 6.17 1.98
C GLY A 38 -7.08 7.36 2.48
N ARG A 39 -7.27 7.45 3.79
CA ARG A 39 -8.02 8.53 4.46
C ARG A 39 -7.11 9.55 5.18
N TYR A 40 -5.79 9.42 5.02
CA TYR A 40 -4.78 10.22 5.69
C TYR A 40 -4.10 11.19 4.73
N ILE A 41 -3.58 12.28 5.30
CA ILE A 41 -2.65 13.20 4.64
C ILE A 41 -1.38 13.27 5.47
N ILE A 42 -0.24 13.27 4.79
CA ILE A 42 1.07 13.54 5.38
C ILE A 42 1.87 14.41 4.42
N ASP A 43 2.68 15.33 4.94
CA ASP A 43 3.49 16.20 4.10
C ASP A 43 4.87 15.56 3.89
N VAL A 44 5.26 15.39 2.63
CA VAL A 44 6.56 14.83 2.22
C VAL A 44 7.32 15.85 1.38
N PRO A 45 8.66 15.77 1.30
CA PRO A 45 9.43 16.61 0.38
C PRO A 45 8.91 16.56 -1.06
N ILE A 46 8.94 17.69 -1.76
CA ILE A 46 8.31 17.85 -3.09
C ILE A 46 8.85 16.85 -4.13
N ASN A 47 10.12 16.47 -4.01
CA ASN A 47 10.82 15.57 -4.93
C ASN A 47 10.66 14.08 -4.58
N TRP A 48 9.84 13.73 -3.59
CA TRP A 48 9.54 12.34 -3.28
C TRP A 48 8.47 11.82 -4.25
N GLU A 49 8.84 10.82 -5.04
CA GLU A 49 7.95 10.16 -5.97
C GLU A 49 7.64 8.74 -5.47
N ASN A 50 6.36 8.38 -5.49
CA ASN A 50 5.94 7.04 -5.11
C ASN A 50 6.46 6.04 -6.15
N SER A 51 7.28 5.09 -5.71
CA SER A 51 7.85 4.02 -6.53
C SER A 51 6.97 2.78 -6.61
N SER A 52 5.86 2.72 -5.85
CA SER A 52 4.93 1.58 -5.85
C SER A 52 3.58 1.96 -6.45
N HIS A 53 3.22 1.35 -7.58
CA HIS A 53 1.94 1.61 -8.24
C HIS A 53 0.99 0.41 -8.20
N ASP A 54 1.41 -0.74 -7.66
CA ASP A 54 0.68 -2.01 -7.74
C ASP A 54 0.29 -2.60 -6.37
N SER A 55 0.36 -1.78 -5.32
CA SER A 55 0.11 -2.12 -3.92
C SER A 55 -1.22 -1.54 -3.40
N VAL A 56 -2.28 -1.69 -4.20
CA VAL A 56 -3.65 -1.29 -3.84
C VAL A 56 -4.57 -2.48 -3.99
N PHE A 57 -5.27 -2.80 -2.90
CA PHE A 57 -6.28 -3.84 -2.83
C PHE A 57 -7.58 -3.25 -2.31
N ILE A 58 -8.67 -3.46 -3.04
CA ILE A 58 -10.04 -3.17 -2.61
C ILE A 58 -10.79 -4.51 -2.69
N ASP A 59 -11.16 -5.07 -1.54
CA ASP A 59 -11.52 -6.47 -1.37
C ASP A 59 -10.47 -7.41 -1.98
N ASP A 60 -10.82 -8.11 -3.06
CA ASP A 60 -9.92 -8.96 -3.83
C ASP A 60 -9.49 -8.34 -5.17
N PHE A 61 -9.91 -7.12 -5.46
CA PHE A 61 -9.45 -6.37 -6.63
C PHE A 61 -8.10 -5.75 -6.36
N ARG A 62 -7.12 -6.11 -7.19
CA ARG A 62 -5.84 -5.42 -7.26
C ARG A 62 -5.94 -4.27 -8.25
N ILE A 63 -5.51 -3.08 -7.84
CA ILE A 63 -5.53 -1.87 -8.68
C ILE A 63 -4.09 -1.40 -8.91
N ASN A 64 -3.76 -1.12 -10.16
CA ASN A 64 -2.56 -0.39 -10.55
C ASN A 64 -2.97 0.87 -11.32
N SER A 65 -2.25 1.98 -11.14
CA SER A 65 -2.54 3.25 -11.77
C SER A 65 -1.27 3.93 -12.29
N GLN A 66 -1.40 4.55 -13.46
CA GLN A 66 -0.32 5.33 -14.05
C GLN A 66 -0.87 6.48 -14.88
N PHE A 67 -0.16 7.60 -14.89
CA PHE A 67 -0.40 8.63 -15.90
C PHE A 67 -0.06 8.11 -17.29
N ILE A 68 -0.94 8.33 -18.24
CA ILE A 68 -0.70 7.97 -19.64
C ILE A 68 -1.51 8.89 -20.55
N TYR A 69 -0.96 9.22 -21.71
CA TYR A 69 -1.69 9.98 -22.72
C TYR A 69 -2.77 9.12 -23.40
N PRO A 70 -3.92 9.69 -23.81
CA PRO A 70 -5.02 8.91 -24.40
C PRO A 70 -4.62 8.02 -25.59
N PRO A 71 -3.77 8.46 -26.55
CA PRO A 71 -3.32 7.60 -27.64
C PRO A 71 -2.55 6.36 -27.17
N ALA A 72 -1.69 6.53 -26.16
CA ALA A 72 -0.91 5.43 -25.60
C ALA A 72 -1.80 4.46 -24.81
N PHE A 73 -2.86 4.94 -24.16
CA PHE A 73 -3.87 4.07 -23.54
C PHE A 73 -4.61 3.22 -24.58
N ARG A 74 -5.03 3.80 -25.71
CA ARG A 74 -5.69 3.05 -26.80
C ARG A 74 -4.76 1.97 -27.36
N GLN A 75 -3.52 2.33 -27.66
CA GLN A 75 -2.51 1.38 -28.13
C GLN A 75 -2.27 0.25 -27.11
N ARG A 76 -2.23 0.56 -25.82
CA ARG A 76 -2.08 -0.44 -24.75
C ARG A 76 -3.20 -1.49 -24.78
N ILE A 77 -4.45 -1.06 -24.98
CA ILE A 77 -5.60 -1.98 -25.08
C ILE A 77 -5.46 -2.86 -26.32
N GLU A 78 -5.18 -2.28 -27.49
CA GLU A 78 -5.05 -3.02 -28.75
C GLU A 78 -3.93 -4.06 -28.71
N LEU A 79 -2.77 -3.68 -28.17
CA LEU A 79 -1.64 -4.59 -27.98
C LEU A 79 -1.98 -5.71 -27.00
N ARG A 80 -2.64 -5.37 -25.87
CA ARG A 80 -3.03 -6.37 -24.88
C ARG A 80 -4.06 -7.35 -25.43
N GLU A 81 -5.06 -6.87 -26.18
CA GLU A 81 -6.03 -7.73 -26.84
C GLU A 81 -5.35 -8.70 -27.82
N THR A 82 -4.45 -8.18 -28.66
CA THR A 82 -3.67 -8.98 -29.62
C THR A 82 -2.86 -10.06 -28.90
N GLU A 83 -2.14 -9.68 -27.84
CA GLU A 83 -1.39 -10.62 -26.99
C GLU A 83 -2.29 -11.72 -26.43
N LEU A 84 -3.47 -11.38 -25.90
CA LEU A 84 -4.40 -12.36 -25.34
C LEU A 84 -5.03 -13.29 -26.39
N ARG A 85 -5.20 -12.81 -27.64
CA ARG A 85 -5.68 -13.62 -28.77
C ARG A 85 -4.62 -14.59 -29.28
N GLU A 86 -3.35 -14.16 -29.29
CA GLU A 86 -2.21 -14.97 -29.75
C GLU A 86 -1.66 -15.89 -28.66
N TRP A 87 -2.04 -15.69 -27.40
CA TRP A 87 -1.60 -16.51 -26.29
C TRP A 87 -2.03 -17.96 -26.45
N LYS A 88 -1.04 -18.84 -26.65
CA LYS A 88 -1.22 -20.30 -26.74
C LYS A 88 -1.57 -20.92 -25.38
N SER A 89 -2.64 -21.70 -25.36
CA SER A 89 -3.00 -22.64 -24.27
C SER A 89 -3.21 -24.05 -24.83
N SER A 90 -3.49 -25.03 -23.97
CA SER A 90 -3.89 -26.36 -24.43
C SER A 90 -5.19 -26.28 -25.23
N ALA A 91 -5.38 -27.22 -26.17
CA ALA A 91 -6.59 -27.25 -27.01
C ALA A 91 -7.89 -27.27 -26.19
N GLU A 92 -7.89 -27.94 -25.03
CA GLU A 92 -9.03 -28.00 -24.11
C GLU A 92 -9.39 -26.65 -23.47
N ASN A 93 -8.39 -25.77 -23.28
CA ASN A 93 -8.53 -24.51 -22.56
C ASN A 93 -8.52 -23.29 -23.51
N ALA A 94 -8.31 -23.50 -24.81
CA ALA A 94 -8.31 -22.44 -25.82
C ALA A 94 -9.74 -21.97 -26.14
N PRO A 95 -9.95 -20.69 -26.52
CA PRO A 95 -8.97 -19.60 -26.49
C PRO A 95 -8.67 -19.10 -25.07
N VAL A 96 -7.54 -18.39 -24.90
CA VAL A 96 -7.18 -17.73 -23.63
C VAL A 96 -8.09 -16.54 -23.33
N LEU A 97 -8.35 -15.69 -24.33
CA LEU A 97 -9.34 -14.63 -24.24
C LEU A 97 -10.75 -15.20 -24.40
N LYS A 98 -11.57 -15.12 -23.36
CA LYS A 98 -12.94 -15.63 -23.33
C LYS A 98 -13.96 -14.57 -23.74
N GLU A 99 -13.81 -13.34 -23.26
CA GLU A 99 -14.73 -12.25 -23.56
C GLU A 99 -14.04 -10.89 -23.46
N ILE A 100 -14.54 -9.92 -24.23
CA ILE A 100 -14.22 -8.50 -24.09
C ILE A 100 -15.50 -7.77 -23.75
N ILE A 101 -15.55 -7.16 -22.56
CA ILE A 101 -16.69 -6.39 -22.09
C ILE A 101 -16.33 -4.92 -22.22
N GLN A 102 -17.04 -4.19 -23.08
CA GLN A 102 -16.84 -2.75 -23.26
C GLN A 102 -17.39 -2.00 -22.05
N LEU A 103 -16.61 -1.07 -21.49
CA LEU A 103 -17.10 -0.19 -20.43
C LEU A 103 -17.91 0.96 -21.03
N PRO A 104 -18.94 1.46 -20.32
CA PRO A 104 -19.73 2.61 -20.76
C PRO A 104 -18.85 3.83 -21.07
N GLU A 105 -19.35 4.69 -21.96
CA GLU A 105 -18.73 5.98 -22.31
C GLU A 105 -17.30 5.87 -22.86
N GLY A 106 -16.90 4.68 -23.34
CA GLY A 106 -15.54 4.45 -23.85
C GLY A 106 -14.46 4.52 -22.76
N LYS A 107 -14.83 4.32 -21.48
CA LYS A 107 -13.90 4.34 -20.33
C LYS A 107 -12.85 3.24 -20.39
N GLY A 108 -13.02 2.24 -21.26
CA GLY A 108 -12.06 1.16 -21.50
C GLY A 108 -12.74 -0.19 -21.65
N VAL A 109 -12.07 -1.26 -21.25
CA VAL A 109 -12.51 -2.64 -21.47
C VAL A 109 -12.23 -3.53 -20.27
N ILE A 110 -13.01 -4.59 -20.10
CA ILE A 110 -12.69 -5.71 -19.21
C ILE A 110 -12.42 -6.94 -20.09
N PHE A 111 -11.22 -7.49 -19.96
CA PHE A 111 -10.88 -8.78 -20.55
C PHE A 111 -11.18 -9.90 -19.57
N ASP A 112 -11.99 -10.86 -19.97
CA ASP A 112 -12.13 -12.15 -19.29
C ASP A 112 -11.17 -13.14 -19.94
N ARG A 113 -10.15 -13.58 -19.21
CA ARG A 113 -9.08 -14.42 -19.75
C ARG A 113 -8.67 -15.54 -18.81
N ASN A 114 -8.09 -16.61 -19.35
CA ASN A 114 -7.54 -17.70 -18.54
C ASN A 114 -6.43 -17.23 -17.60
N GLN A 115 -6.31 -17.93 -16.47
CA GLN A 115 -5.11 -17.86 -15.64
C GLN A 115 -3.99 -18.70 -16.26
N PRO A 116 -2.74 -18.22 -16.23
CA PRO A 116 -1.59 -19.01 -16.69
C PRO A 116 -1.43 -20.30 -15.90
N GLY A 117 -1.29 -21.43 -16.58
CA GLY A 117 -1.03 -22.74 -15.95
C GLY A 117 -2.26 -23.39 -15.27
N SER A 118 -3.44 -22.77 -15.35
CA SER A 118 -4.70 -23.31 -14.83
C SER A 118 -5.60 -23.83 -15.95
N ASP A 119 -6.61 -24.62 -15.58
CA ASP A 119 -7.74 -24.90 -16.47
C ASP A 119 -8.57 -23.62 -16.73
N ASP A 120 -9.34 -23.60 -17.81
CA ASP A 120 -10.08 -22.39 -18.23
C ASP A 120 -11.33 -22.08 -17.41
N ALA A 121 -11.65 -22.87 -16.38
CA ALA A 121 -12.59 -22.47 -15.34
C ALA A 121 -11.97 -21.46 -14.35
N TYR A 122 -10.65 -21.39 -14.23
CA TYR A 122 -9.97 -20.37 -13.42
C TYR A 122 -9.46 -19.24 -14.31
N ARG A 123 -10.06 -18.06 -14.14
CA ARG A 123 -9.87 -16.92 -15.03
C ARG A 123 -9.49 -15.67 -14.26
N THR A 124 -9.04 -14.66 -14.97
CA THR A 124 -8.78 -13.32 -14.46
C THR A 124 -9.65 -12.35 -15.23
N LEU A 125 -10.45 -11.57 -14.51
CA LEU A 125 -11.04 -10.35 -15.07
C LEU A 125 -9.99 -9.26 -14.99
N GLU A 126 -9.59 -8.71 -16.13
CA GLU A 126 -8.57 -7.68 -16.28
C GLU A 126 -9.18 -6.43 -16.94
N ALA A 127 -9.54 -5.44 -16.12
CA ALA A 127 -10.03 -4.16 -16.60
C ALA A 127 -8.89 -3.20 -16.93
N HIS A 128 -8.98 -2.55 -18.09
CA HIS A 128 -8.20 -1.39 -18.46
C HIS A 128 -9.13 -0.20 -18.51
N VAL A 129 -8.91 0.78 -17.65
CA VAL A 129 -9.82 1.92 -17.45
C VAL A 129 -9.06 3.22 -17.61
N TYR A 130 -9.64 4.23 -18.23
CA TYR A 130 -9.05 5.56 -18.39
C TYR A 130 -9.99 6.63 -17.87
N VAL A 131 -9.53 7.37 -16.85
CA VAL A 131 -10.27 8.47 -16.23
C VAL A 131 -9.29 9.59 -15.91
N ASN A 132 -9.58 10.82 -16.34
CA ASN A 132 -8.80 12.04 -16.02
C ASN A 132 -7.28 11.89 -16.22
N HIS A 133 -6.84 11.41 -17.40
CA HIS A 133 -5.41 11.22 -17.74
C HIS A 133 -4.67 10.12 -16.98
N VAL A 134 -5.40 9.33 -16.20
CA VAL A 134 -4.87 8.20 -15.47
C VAL A 134 -5.47 6.93 -16.04
N ALA A 135 -4.61 5.96 -16.33
CA ALA A 135 -5.04 4.63 -16.66
C ALA A 135 -4.91 3.71 -15.47
N PHE A 136 -6.00 3.03 -15.16
CA PHE A 136 -6.07 1.99 -14.15
C PHE A 136 -6.03 0.62 -14.83
N VAL A 137 -5.36 -0.33 -14.19
CA VAL A 137 -5.48 -1.76 -14.47
C VAL A 137 -6.02 -2.41 -13.21
N ILE A 138 -7.20 -3.03 -13.32
CA ILE A 138 -7.88 -3.68 -12.19
C ILE A 138 -7.96 -5.16 -12.50
N THR A 139 -7.47 -6.00 -11.60
CA THR A 139 -7.51 -7.45 -11.78
C THR A 139 -8.19 -8.14 -10.60
N THR A 140 -9.03 -9.13 -10.88
CA THR A 140 -9.45 -10.13 -9.89
C THR A 140 -9.48 -11.51 -10.55
N ASN A 141 -9.27 -12.55 -9.73
CA ASN A 141 -9.40 -13.93 -10.15
C ASN A 141 -10.83 -14.41 -9.92
N ILE A 142 -11.32 -15.26 -10.83
CA ILE A 142 -12.66 -15.82 -10.76
C ILE A 142 -12.61 -17.32 -11.03
N ARG A 143 -13.58 -18.01 -10.45
CA ARG A 143 -13.97 -19.38 -10.84
C ARG A 143 -15.24 -19.35 -11.68
N ASP A 144 -15.28 -20.17 -12.73
CA ASP A 144 -16.48 -20.39 -13.53
C ASP A 144 -16.60 -21.86 -13.97
N PHE A 145 -17.44 -22.61 -13.26
CA PHE A 145 -17.81 -23.99 -13.61
C PHE A 145 -19.09 -24.10 -14.43
N SER A 146 -19.48 -23.04 -15.15
CA SER A 146 -20.71 -23.06 -15.98
C SER A 146 -20.60 -23.95 -17.21
N ASP A 147 -19.39 -24.19 -17.72
CA ASP A 147 -19.18 -25.10 -18.86
C ASP A 147 -19.45 -26.56 -18.43
N ASN A 148 -20.18 -27.29 -19.28
CA ASN A 148 -20.54 -28.68 -19.07
C ASN A 148 -19.33 -29.59 -18.82
N LYS A 149 -18.15 -29.28 -19.40
CA LYS A 149 -16.92 -30.07 -19.13
C LYS A 149 -16.50 -30.04 -17.65
N TYR A 150 -16.99 -29.08 -16.87
CA TYR A 150 -16.72 -28.92 -15.44
C TYR A 150 -17.83 -29.41 -14.52
N GLU A 151 -18.87 -30.08 -15.03
CA GLU A 151 -20.00 -30.59 -14.22
C GLU A 151 -19.52 -31.45 -13.04
N LYS A 152 -18.58 -32.38 -13.27
CA LYS A 152 -18.01 -33.22 -12.18
C LYS A 152 -17.28 -32.39 -11.13
N LYS A 153 -16.53 -31.36 -11.54
CA LYS A 153 -15.83 -30.45 -10.60
C LYS A 153 -16.83 -29.62 -9.81
N LYS A 154 -17.90 -29.13 -10.46
CA LYS A 154 -18.99 -28.40 -9.82
C LYS A 154 -19.70 -29.25 -8.78
N LEU A 155 -20.09 -30.47 -9.11
CA LEU A 155 -20.72 -31.40 -8.16
C LEU A 155 -19.83 -31.67 -6.94
N ALA A 156 -18.54 -31.94 -7.15
CA ALA A 156 -17.58 -32.14 -6.06
C ALA A 156 -17.33 -30.86 -5.23
N PHE A 157 -17.45 -29.69 -5.85
CA PHE A 157 -17.36 -28.40 -5.18
C PHE A 157 -18.59 -28.18 -4.28
N LEU A 158 -19.80 -28.36 -4.80
CA LEU A 158 -21.04 -28.24 -4.04
C LEU A 158 -21.13 -29.27 -2.90
N ALA A 159 -20.68 -30.50 -3.13
CA ALA A 159 -20.65 -31.55 -2.10
C ALA A 159 -19.76 -31.21 -0.90
N ARG A 160 -18.81 -30.28 -1.05
CA ARG A 160 -17.99 -29.75 0.05
C ARG A 160 -18.66 -28.61 0.82
N GLY A 161 -19.92 -28.29 0.52
CA GLY A 161 -20.72 -27.27 1.20
C GLY A 161 -20.61 -25.87 0.61
N PHE A 162 -19.96 -25.71 -0.56
CA PHE A 162 -19.95 -24.43 -1.27
C PHE A 162 -21.27 -24.20 -2.03
N THR A 163 -21.55 -22.94 -2.34
CA THR A 163 -22.80 -22.54 -3.02
C THR A 163 -22.66 -22.49 -4.53
N GLU A 164 -23.81 -22.46 -5.22
CA GLU A 164 -23.88 -22.27 -6.66
C GLU A 164 -23.20 -20.98 -7.12
N ILE A 165 -23.39 -19.88 -6.37
CA ILE A 165 -22.75 -18.58 -6.63
C ILE A 165 -21.23 -18.68 -6.52
N GLN A 166 -20.72 -19.45 -5.56
CA GLN A 166 -19.27 -19.67 -5.42
C GLN A 166 -18.70 -20.57 -6.53
N SER A 167 -19.53 -21.35 -7.21
CA SER A 167 -19.10 -22.17 -8.36
C SER A 167 -18.94 -21.35 -9.64
N ASN A 168 -19.63 -20.20 -9.74
CA ASN A 168 -19.51 -19.25 -10.84
C ASN A 168 -19.52 -17.80 -10.33
N GLU A 169 -18.32 -17.27 -10.12
CA GLU A 169 -18.09 -15.95 -9.51
C GLU A 169 -18.15 -14.82 -10.56
N LYS A 170 -18.15 -15.14 -11.86
CA LYS A 170 -18.05 -14.15 -12.94
C LYS A 170 -19.12 -13.05 -12.87
N PRO A 171 -20.43 -13.36 -12.79
CA PRO A 171 -21.47 -12.32 -12.83
C PRO A 171 -21.33 -11.33 -11.67
N THR A 172 -21.17 -11.84 -10.45
CA THR A 172 -21.03 -10.99 -9.25
C THR A 172 -19.75 -10.15 -9.33
N LYS A 173 -18.63 -10.73 -9.76
CA LYS A 173 -17.35 -10.01 -9.85
C LYS A 173 -17.33 -8.93 -10.93
N ILE A 174 -18.00 -9.14 -12.07
CA ILE A 174 -18.18 -8.09 -13.08
C ILE A 174 -18.97 -6.92 -12.49
N THR A 175 -20.11 -7.20 -11.83
CA THR A 175 -20.94 -6.16 -11.21
C THR A 175 -20.17 -5.37 -10.16
N THR A 176 -19.44 -6.04 -9.25
CA THR A 176 -18.62 -5.36 -8.24
C THR A 176 -17.48 -4.57 -8.87
N MET A 177 -16.82 -5.10 -9.91
CA MET A 177 -15.76 -4.39 -10.63
C MET A 177 -16.31 -3.13 -11.32
N GLN A 178 -17.47 -3.21 -11.96
CA GLN A 178 -18.11 -2.05 -12.60
C GLN A 178 -18.50 -0.97 -11.59
N SER A 179 -19.03 -1.35 -10.42
CA SER A 179 -19.30 -0.43 -9.31
C SER A 179 -18.03 0.19 -8.72
N LEU A 180 -16.92 -0.54 -8.68
CA LEU A 180 -15.63 0.03 -8.33
C LEU A 180 -15.18 1.07 -9.38
N ILE A 181 -15.28 0.72 -10.67
CA ILE A 181 -14.89 1.58 -11.78
C ILE A 181 -15.70 2.88 -11.84
N SER A 182 -17.01 2.83 -11.57
CA SER A 182 -17.86 4.02 -11.60
C SER A 182 -17.48 5.08 -10.55
N ARG A 183 -16.80 4.67 -9.48
CA ARG A 183 -16.34 5.52 -8.37
C ARG A 183 -14.89 5.98 -8.52
N LEU A 184 -14.16 5.47 -9.50
CA LEU A 184 -12.76 5.83 -9.75
C LEU A 184 -12.65 7.22 -10.37
N GLN A 185 -11.72 8.00 -9.85
CA GLN A 185 -11.28 9.26 -10.41
C GLN A 185 -9.75 9.26 -10.53
N GLY A 186 -9.25 9.72 -11.68
CA GLY A 186 -7.83 10.07 -11.82
C GLY A 186 -7.56 11.44 -11.18
N ARG A 187 -6.41 11.57 -10.51
CA ARG A 187 -5.94 12.82 -9.89
C ARG A 187 -4.43 12.91 -9.91
N LEU A 188 -3.86 14.11 -9.83
CA LEU A 188 -2.45 14.33 -9.54
C LEU A 188 -2.11 13.85 -8.13
N ASP A 189 -0.86 13.42 -7.93
CA ASP A 189 -0.41 12.83 -6.67
C ASP A 189 -0.60 13.76 -5.45
N HIS A 190 -0.36 15.06 -5.65
CA HIS A 190 -0.49 16.11 -4.63
C HIS A 190 -1.90 16.71 -4.51
N GLU A 191 -2.83 16.37 -5.41
CA GLU A 191 -4.21 16.82 -5.30
C GLU A 191 -4.92 16.05 -4.20
N ILE A 192 -5.55 16.79 -3.27
CA ILE A 192 -6.31 16.21 -2.16
C ILE A 192 -7.81 16.33 -2.51
N PRO A 193 -8.50 15.22 -2.78
CA PRO A 193 -9.94 15.22 -2.99
C PRO A 193 -10.67 15.76 -1.75
N MET A 194 -11.81 16.40 -1.96
CA MET A 194 -12.63 16.96 -0.86
C MET A 194 -13.79 16.04 -0.50
N GLU A 195 -14.13 15.14 -1.40
CA GLU A 195 -15.21 14.17 -1.29
C GLU A 195 -14.87 13.06 -0.31
N LYS A 196 -15.90 12.35 0.14
CA LYS A 196 -15.73 11.17 0.98
C LYS A 196 -15.28 9.98 0.13
N GLY A 197 -14.19 9.34 0.54
CA GLY A 197 -13.55 8.28 -0.24
C GLY A 197 -12.09 8.09 0.17
N VAL A 198 -11.38 7.28 -0.62
CA VAL A 198 -10.00 6.89 -0.35
C VAL A 198 -9.04 7.23 -1.48
N CYS A 199 -7.92 7.81 -1.10
CA CYS A 199 -6.81 8.13 -2.01
C CYS A 199 -5.96 6.89 -2.28
N ILE A 200 -5.78 6.60 -3.56
CA ILE A 200 -4.84 5.58 -4.07
C ILE A 200 -3.76 6.30 -4.90
N PRO A 201 -2.65 5.65 -5.30
CA PRO A 201 -1.69 6.26 -6.21
C PRO A 201 -2.40 6.79 -7.46
N ASN A 202 -2.11 8.04 -7.87
CA ASN A 202 -2.70 8.70 -9.05
C ASN A 202 -4.24 8.68 -9.11
N GLY A 203 -4.94 8.39 -8.02
CA GLY A 203 -6.38 8.14 -8.10
C GLY A 203 -7.11 8.32 -6.78
N PHE A 204 -8.43 8.29 -6.89
CA PHE A 204 -9.34 8.39 -5.77
C PHE A 204 -10.55 7.51 -6.02
N ILE A 205 -11.08 6.92 -4.95
CA ILE A 205 -12.27 6.07 -5.00
C ILE A 205 -13.31 6.68 -4.08
N LEU A 206 -14.43 7.16 -4.64
CA LEU A 206 -15.55 7.66 -3.86
C LEU A 206 -16.11 6.54 -2.97
N ASP A 207 -16.50 6.88 -1.75
CA ASP A 207 -17.26 5.97 -0.91
C ASP A 207 -18.70 5.86 -1.44
N GLU A 208 -19.23 4.65 -1.49
CA GLU A 208 -20.64 4.37 -1.80
C GLU A 208 -21.09 3.14 -1.01
N GLY A 209 -22.19 3.26 -0.27
CA GLY A 209 -22.74 2.14 0.51
C GLY A 209 -21.78 1.64 1.61
N GLU A 210 -21.61 0.32 1.68
CA GLU A 210 -20.71 -0.33 2.64
C GLU A 210 -19.24 -0.12 2.26
N ILE A 211 -18.40 0.19 3.25
CA ILE A 211 -16.97 0.37 3.02
C ILE A 211 -16.31 -1.00 2.82
N PRO A 212 -15.71 -1.27 1.64
CA PRO A 212 -15.05 -2.54 1.37
C PRO A 212 -13.79 -2.71 2.23
N LYS A 213 -13.22 -3.91 2.22
CA LYS A 213 -11.86 -4.11 2.75
C LYS A 213 -10.86 -3.42 1.84
N GLN A 214 -9.81 -2.85 2.39
CA GLN A 214 -8.87 -1.98 1.69
C GLN A 214 -7.49 -2.14 2.29
N ASN A 215 -6.49 -2.29 1.42
CA ASN A 215 -5.09 -2.11 1.75
C ASN A 215 -4.45 -1.24 0.68
N ILE A 216 -3.96 -0.07 1.08
CA ILE A 216 -3.40 0.93 0.18
C ILE A 216 -2.00 1.26 0.68
N SER A 217 -0.98 0.99 -0.13
CA SER A 217 0.41 1.31 0.22
C SER A 217 1.05 2.29 -0.76
N PHE A 218 1.88 3.18 -0.22
CA PHE A 218 2.79 4.07 -0.95
C PHE A 218 4.21 3.79 -0.48
N VAL A 219 5.17 3.81 -1.40
CA VAL A 219 6.58 3.54 -1.12
C VAL A 219 7.42 4.59 -1.81
N TYR A 220 8.36 5.18 -1.09
CA TYR A 220 9.32 6.16 -1.58
C TYR A 220 10.72 5.58 -1.39
N ASP A 221 11.39 5.23 -2.49
CA ASP A 221 12.80 4.84 -2.46
C ASP A 221 13.68 6.08 -2.70
N MET A 222 14.27 6.61 -1.62
CA MET A 222 15.14 7.79 -1.67
C MET A 222 16.60 7.46 -1.99
N GLY A 223 16.88 6.22 -2.41
CA GLY A 223 18.23 5.69 -2.63
C GLY A 223 18.97 5.37 -1.34
N GLN A 224 18.93 6.26 -0.34
CA GLN A 224 19.59 6.12 0.96
C GLN A 224 18.73 5.42 2.01
N PHE A 225 17.42 5.56 1.91
CA PHE A 225 16.43 4.90 2.75
C PHE A 225 15.12 4.71 1.98
N ILE A 226 14.25 3.86 2.50
CA ILE A 226 12.87 3.64 2.04
C ILE A 226 11.95 4.22 3.09
N PHE A 227 10.96 4.96 2.64
CA PHE A 227 9.82 5.38 3.44
C PHE A 227 8.55 4.77 2.86
N SER A 228 7.75 4.09 3.66
CA SER A 228 6.51 3.45 3.21
C SER A 228 5.36 3.75 4.15
N ILE A 229 4.19 3.97 3.58
CA ILE A 229 2.94 4.22 4.29
C ILE A 229 1.93 3.20 3.81
N GLU A 230 1.25 2.52 4.71
CA GLU A 230 0.20 1.56 4.44
C GLU A 230 -1.06 1.92 5.25
N SER A 231 -2.18 2.12 4.57
CA SER A 231 -3.50 2.30 5.15
C SER A 231 -4.30 1.01 4.97
N ASP A 232 -4.63 0.33 6.06
CA ASP A 232 -5.28 -0.99 6.03
C ASP A 232 -6.47 -1.06 6.99
N ASN A 233 -7.68 -1.27 6.45
CA ASN A 233 -8.91 -1.40 7.24
C ASN A 233 -9.36 -2.86 7.46
N ARG A 234 -8.57 -3.85 7.02
CA ARG A 234 -8.89 -5.28 7.12
C ARG A 234 -8.80 -5.80 8.56
N PHE A 235 -8.14 -5.05 9.43
CA PHE A 235 -7.87 -5.42 10.81
C PHE A 235 -8.71 -4.60 11.78
N VAL A 236 -9.45 -5.30 12.63
CA VAL A 236 -10.16 -4.70 13.76
C VAL A 236 -9.16 -4.25 14.84
N GLY A 237 -9.54 -3.23 15.59
CA GLY A 237 -8.81 -2.71 16.74
C GLY A 237 -8.50 -3.81 17.76
N SER A 238 -7.30 -3.78 18.32
CA SER A 238 -6.84 -4.75 19.32
C SER A 238 -5.98 -4.04 20.38
N SER A 239 -5.99 -4.57 21.60
CA SER A 239 -5.04 -4.18 22.64
C SER A 239 -3.60 -4.64 22.33
N ASP A 240 -3.43 -5.54 21.36
CA ASP A 240 -2.13 -5.93 20.81
C ASP A 240 -1.57 -4.83 19.88
N THR A 241 -0.96 -3.83 20.51
CA THR A 241 -0.38 -2.63 19.89
C THR A 241 1.15 -2.73 19.81
N LEU A 242 1.80 -1.79 19.12
CA LEU A 242 3.25 -1.72 19.01
C LEU A 242 3.95 -1.73 20.38
N LEU A 243 3.45 -0.92 21.33
CA LEU A 243 4.07 -0.79 22.65
C LEU A 243 3.66 -1.90 23.62
N SER A 244 2.48 -2.53 23.46
CA SER A 244 2.14 -3.69 24.30
C SER A 244 3.07 -4.88 24.02
N ARG A 245 3.60 -4.98 22.79
CA ARG A 245 4.61 -5.97 22.37
C ARG A 245 6.04 -5.59 22.75
N SER A 246 6.21 -4.68 23.71
CA SER A 246 7.54 -4.15 24.06
C SER A 246 8.52 -5.21 24.51
N THR A 247 8.08 -6.25 25.20
CA THR A 247 8.96 -7.31 25.71
C THR A 247 9.59 -8.09 24.57
N GLU A 248 8.78 -8.53 23.61
CA GLU A 248 9.20 -9.30 22.44
C GLU A 248 10.08 -8.45 21.52
N ILE A 249 9.67 -7.21 21.24
CA ILE A 249 10.42 -6.29 20.37
C ILE A 249 11.78 -5.98 20.98
N ASN A 250 11.85 -5.69 22.29
CA ASN A 250 13.14 -5.46 22.96
C ASN A 250 14.06 -6.69 22.88
N ALA A 251 13.52 -7.90 23.03
CA ALA A 251 14.31 -9.12 22.90
C ALA A 251 14.89 -9.25 21.48
N ALA A 252 14.08 -9.00 20.44
CA ALA A 252 14.53 -9.03 19.06
C ALA A 252 15.59 -7.95 18.74
N ILE A 253 15.42 -6.73 19.27
CA ILE A 253 16.39 -5.64 19.14
C ILE A 253 17.75 -6.05 19.74
N ARG A 254 17.75 -6.62 20.95
CA ARG A 254 18.98 -7.09 21.63
C ARG A 254 19.65 -8.24 20.87
N GLN A 255 18.88 -9.21 20.39
CA GLN A 255 19.41 -10.35 19.60
C GLN A 255 20.13 -9.89 18.32
N GLN A 256 19.76 -8.74 17.77
CA GLN A 256 20.37 -8.17 16.58
C GLN A 256 21.47 -7.15 16.88
N ASN A 257 21.89 -7.00 18.16
CA ASN A 257 22.84 -5.98 18.61
C ASN A 257 22.43 -4.56 18.16
N ARG A 258 21.14 -4.26 18.27
CA ARG A 258 20.54 -2.96 17.95
C ARG A 258 20.12 -2.25 19.22
N GLU A 259 19.77 -0.98 19.09
CA GLU A 259 19.35 -0.14 20.20
C GLU A 259 18.13 0.70 19.83
N THR A 260 17.31 0.99 20.84
CA THR A 260 16.17 1.91 20.69
C THR A 260 16.69 3.33 20.82
N ILE A 261 16.34 4.19 19.86
CA ILE A 261 16.58 5.64 19.93
C ILE A 261 15.47 6.30 20.76
N LYS A 262 14.23 5.98 20.42
CA LYS A 262 13.00 6.59 20.95
C LYS A 262 11.84 5.62 20.75
N LYS A 263 10.89 5.61 21.68
CA LYS A 263 9.58 4.97 21.50
C LYS A 263 8.56 5.68 22.39
N GLY A 264 7.28 5.62 22.03
CA GLY A 264 6.25 6.24 22.84
C GLY A 264 4.90 6.37 22.15
N ASN A 265 3.92 6.83 22.91
CA ASN A 265 2.63 7.24 22.38
C ASN A 265 2.75 8.66 21.83
N LEU A 266 2.00 8.94 20.77
CA LEU A 266 1.85 10.26 20.17
C LEU A 266 0.44 10.41 19.59
N SER A 267 0.02 11.65 19.37
CA SER A 267 -1.31 11.96 18.83
C SER A 267 -1.25 13.09 17.79
N PRO A 268 -0.53 12.91 16.67
CA PRO A 268 -0.49 13.93 15.61
C PRO A 268 -1.92 14.17 15.10
N SER A 269 -2.38 15.42 15.18
CA SER A 269 -3.76 15.81 14.84
C SER A 269 -4.83 14.93 15.51
N ASP A 270 -4.66 14.62 16.79
CA ASP A 270 -5.55 13.79 17.61
C ASP A 270 -5.70 12.33 17.15
N ILE A 271 -4.79 11.84 16.31
CA ILE A 271 -4.78 10.46 15.83
C ILE A 271 -4.02 9.56 16.82
N PRO A 272 -4.67 8.63 17.54
CA PRO A 272 -4.00 7.78 18.53
C PRO A 272 -2.94 6.90 17.86
N SER A 273 -1.68 7.11 18.25
CA SER A 273 -0.55 6.51 17.55
C SER A 273 0.57 6.10 18.50
N GLN A 274 1.43 5.20 18.01
CA GLN A 274 2.61 4.71 18.69
C GLN A 274 3.79 4.67 17.74
N GLU A 275 4.98 4.98 18.23
CA GLU A 275 6.21 4.89 17.45
C GLU A 275 7.32 4.11 18.17
N TRP A 276 8.23 3.57 17.38
CA TRP A 276 9.46 2.94 17.85
C TRP A 276 10.57 3.08 16.82
N LEU A 277 11.62 3.80 17.19
CA LEU A 277 12.78 4.11 16.36
C LEU A 277 13.96 3.26 16.83
N VAL A 278 14.46 2.39 15.96
CA VAL A 278 15.59 1.49 16.23
C VAL A 278 16.77 1.87 15.35
N LYS A 279 17.98 1.84 15.93
CA LYS A 279 19.24 1.93 15.18
C LYS A 279 20.17 0.76 15.46
N GLY A 280 21.21 0.64 14.64
CA GLY A 280 22.30 -0.30 14.85
C GLY A 280 23.32 -0.22 13.73
N ARG A 281 23.97 -1.35 13.45
CA ARG A 281 24.93 -1.48 12.36
C ARG A 281 24.49 -2.56 11.36
N GLN A 282 24.93 -2.42 10.11
CA GLN A 282 24.70 -3.38 9.05
C GLN A 282 25.90 -3.47 8.10
N GLU A 283 25.98 -4.58 7.37
CA GLU A 283 26.87 -4.72 6.21
C GLU A 283 26.07 -4.52 4.92
N VAL A 284 26.57 -3.69 4.00
CA VAL A 284 25.90 -3.44 2.72
C VAL A 284 26.82 -3.80 1.55
N TYR A 285 26.29 -4.51 0.56
CA TYR A 285 27.05 -4.87 -0.64
C TYR A 285 27.24 -3.66 -1.57
N SER A 286 28.49 -3.31 -1.85
CA SER A 286 28.86 -2.30 -2.84
C SER A 286 29.17 -2.97 -4.17
N LYS A 287 28.35 -2.69 -5.20
CA LYS A 287 28.59 -3.13 -6.58
C LYS A 287 29.92 -2.57 -7.13
N SER A 288 30.20 -1.28 -6.91
CA SER A 288 31.40 -0.62 -7.43
C SER A 288 32.70 -1.17 -6.84
N LYS A 289 32.68 -1.60 -5.57
CA LYS A 289 33.83 -2.23 -4.91
C LYS A 289 33.79 -3.76 -4.94
N ASN A 290 32.73 -4.34 -5.52
CA ASN A 290 32.42 -5.77 -5.51
C ASN A 290 32.63 -6.45 -4.13
N LYS A 291 32.23 -5.78 -3.04
CA LYS A 291 32.40 -6.30 -1.67
C LYS A 291 31.36 -5.77 -0.71
N ARG A 292 31.16 -6.46 0.41
CA ARG A 292 30.37 -5.95 1.54
C ARG A 292 31.19 -4.94 2.33
N ILE A 293 30.56 -3.82 2.65
CA ILE A 293 31.11 -2.76 3.48
C ILE A 293 30.47 -2.90 4.87
N PRO A 294 31.26 -3.24 5.89
CA PRO A 294 30.75 -3.43 7.24
C PRO A 294 30.53 -2.09 7.96
N ASP A 295 29.93 -2.18 9.15
CA ASP A 295 29.79 -1.09 10.13
C ASP A 295 29.06 0.18 9.63
N LEU A 296 28.18 0.00 8.64
CA LEU A 296 27.32 1.08 8.16
C LEU A 296 26.13 1.28 9.10
N PRO A 297 25.64 2.52 9.25
CA PRO A 297 24.49 2.79 10.09
C PRO A 297 23.25 2.05 9.59
N TYR A 298 22.45 1.55 10.52
CA TYR A 298 21.16 0.91 10.29
C TYR A 298 20.08 1.65 11.06
N TYR A 299 18.93 1.88 10.42
CA TYR A 299 17.74 2.50 10.97
C TYR A 299 16.51 1.70 10.56
N PHE A 300 15.60 1.51 11.51
CA PHE A 300 14.28 0.93 11.29
C PHE A 300 13.28 1.60 12.22
N PHE A 301 12.53 2.54 11.68
CA PHE A 301 11.55 3.34 12.40
C PHE A 301 10.17 2.85 12.03
N THR A 302 9.33 2.71 13.04
CA THR A 302 7.99 2.14 12.94
C THR A 302 7.01 3.09 13.59
N PHE A 303 5.90 3.36 12.93
CA PHE A 303 4.78 4.12 13.46
C PHE A 303 3.47 3.42 13.12
N ASN A 304 2.62 3.26 14.12
CA ASN A 304 1.32 2.63 13.97
C ASN A 304 0.24 3.56 14.54
N ALA A 305 -0.77 3.89 13.74
CA ALA A 305 -1.95 4.62 14.17
C ALA A 305 -3.20 3.74 14.18
N ASN A 306 -4.12 4.05 15.08
CA ASN A 306 -5.42 3.39 15.22
C ASN A 306 -5.33 1.87 15.47
N GLU A 307 -4.24 1.36 16.05
CA GLU A 307 -4.11 -0.08 16.33
C GLU A 307 -5.21 -0.62 17.25
N ALA A 308 -5.60 0.17 18.24
CA ALA A 308 -6.64 -0.17 19.23
C ALA A 308 -8.07 0.16 18.77
N THR A 309 -8.22 1.08 17.81
CA THR A 309 -9.51 1.63 17.35
C THR A 309 -9.87 1.24 15.92
N GLY A 310 -9.00 0.48 15.24
CA GLY A 310 -9.14 0.12 13.83
C GLY A 310 -10.48 -0.55 13.51
N SER A 311 -11.03 -0.19 12.36
CA SER A 311 -12.29 -0.73 11.85
C SER A 311 -12.33 -0.59 10.32
N LEU A 312 -13.41 -1.04 9.68
CA LEU A 312 -13.60 -0.82 8.23
C LEU A 312 -13.64 0.68 7.88
N THR A 313 -14.16 1.53 8.78
CA THR A 313 -14.24 2.98 8.56
C THR A 313 -12.98 3.70 9.01
N ILE A 314 -12.29 3.21 10.04
CA ILE A 314 -11.05 3.78 10.59
C ILE A 314 -9.89 2.83 10.26
N PRO A 315 -9.24 2.97 9.09
CA PRO A 315 -8.10 2.12 8.74
C PRO A 315 -6.96 2.28 9.74
N LYS A 316 -6.22 1.21 10.02
CA LYS A 316 -4.91 1.33 10.66
C LYS A 316 -3.94 2.01 9.70
N LEU A 317 -3.07 2.86 10.22
CA LEU A 317 -1.97 3.43 9.44
C LEU A 317 -0.67 2.83 9.93
N TYR A 318 0.12 2.29 9.02
CA TYR A 318 1.42 1.73 9.29
C TYR A 318 2.47 2.47 8.48
N ILE A 319 3.48 3.04 9.15
CA ILE A 319 4.55 3.78 8.50
C ILE A 319 5.88 3.14 8.90
N ILE A 320 6.70 2.82 7.90
CA ILE A 320 8.08 2.39 8.10
C ILE A 320 9.01 3.39 7.43
N MET A 321 10.08 3.78 8.13
CA MET A 321 11.28 4.34 7.50
C MET A 321 12.50 3.47 7.81
N ASN A 322 13.21 2.98 6.80
CA ASN A 322 14.37 2.14 7.02
C ASN A 322 15.42 2.25 5.91
N ASN A 323 16.68 1.96 6.23
CA ASN A 323 17.77 1.92 5.26
C ASN A 323 18.37 0.52 5.10
N ARG A 324 17.56 -0.53 5.24
CA ARG A 324 18.04 -1.90 5.13
C ARG A 324 18.71 -2.11 3.77
N ASN A 325 19.95 -2.61 3.78
CA ASN A 325 20.76 -2.84 2.58
C ASN A 325 20.99 -1.58 1.73
N LYS A 326 20.90 -0.37 2.32
CA LYS A 326 21.16 0.90 1.64
C LYS A 326 22.30 1.66 2.32
N PHE A 327 23.09 2.34 1.51
CA PHE A 327 24.09 3.28 2.01
C PHE A 327 23.38 4.58 2.38
N THR A 328 23.46 4.99 3.64
CA THR A 328 22.98 6.31 4.09
C THR A 328 24.14 7.14 4.61
N SER A 329 24.15 8.42 4.26
CA SER A 329 25.03 9.43 4.82
C SER A 329 24.38 10.23 5.95
N TYR A 330 23.09 10.01 6.23
CA TYR A 330 22.39 10.68 7.32
C TYR A 330 22.89 10.18 8.67
N SER A 331 23.07 11.11 9.61
CA SER A 331 23.34 10.80 11.01
C SER A 331 22.09 10.34 11.75
N ASP A 332 22.27 9.83 12.98
CA ASP A 332 21.17 9.46 13.87
C ASP A 332 20.18 10.63 14.05
N ALA A 333 20.70 11.84 14.31
CA ALA A 333 19.91 13.04 14.52
C ALA A 333 19.14 13.45 13.26
N GLN A 334 19.78 13.37 12.09
CA GLN A 334 19.13 13.69 10.81
C GLN A 334 18.00 12.70 10.50
N MET A 335 18.20 11.40 10.70
CA MET A 335 17.15 10.41 10.45
C MET A 335 15.95 10.63 11.38
N VAL A 336 16.19 10.92 12.66
CA VAL A 336 15.12 11.21 13.64
C VAL A 336 14.39 12.50 13.27
N GLU A 337 15.09 13.55 12.84
CA GLU A 337 14.45 14.80 12.43
C GLU A 337 13.58 14.63 11.16
N ILE A 338 14.05 13.86 10.16
CA ILE A 338 13.27 13.52 8.96
C ILE A 338 11.97 12.82 9.37
N TRP A 339 12.08 11.85 10.27
CA TRP A 339 10.93 11.12 10.81
C TRP A 339 9.96 12.03 11.52
N ASP A 340 10.44 12.80 12.52
CA ASP A 340 9.60 13.63 13.37
C ASP A 340 8.87 14.71 12.54
N ARG A 341 9.53 15.35 11.56
CA ARG A 341 8.86 16.32 10.66
C ARG A 341 7.73 15.69 9.86
N ILE A 342 7.98 14.53 9.25
CA ILE A 342 6.97 13.82 8.44
C ILE A 342 5.80 13.38 9.33
N ILE A 343 6.07 12.68 10.44
CA ILE A 343 5.02 12.17 11.33
C ILE A 343 4.21 13.30 11.97
N SER A 344 4.83 14.43 12.32
CA SER A 344 4.12 15.57 12.91
C SER A 344 3.09 16.22 11.98
N SER A 345 3.24 16.05 10.65
CA SER A 345 2.30 16.56 9.66
C SER A 345 1.06 15.69 9.44
N LEU A 346 1.05 14.48 10.03
CA LEU A 346 -0.03 13.51 9.86
C LEU A 346 -1.37 14.07 10.32
N ARG A 347 -2.37 13.93 9.47
CA ARG A 347 -3.76 14.33 9.73
C ARG A 347 -4.73 13.51 8.89
N TYR A 348 -6.01 13.53 9.23
CA TYR A 348 -7.03 12.99 8.34
C TYR A 348 -7.29 13.92 7.16
N LYS A 349 -7.70 13.35 6.03
CA LYS A 349 -8.30 14.11 4.94
C LYS A 349 -9.57 14.81 5.44
N GLN A 350 -9.86 15.99 4.91
CA GLN A 350 -11.18 16.57 5.10
C GLN A 350 -12.25 15.60 4.56
N ASN A 351 -13.36 15.44 5.26
CA ASN A 351 -14.39 14.44 4.94
C ASN A 351 -13.81 13.02 4.83
N ALA A 352 -12.91 12.65 5.75
CA ALA A 352 -12.34 11.30 5.81
C ALA A 352 -13.36 10.23 6.21
N PHE A 353 -14.40 10.55 6.99
CA PHE A 353 -15.33 9.58 7.58
C PHE A 353 -16.78 9.89 7.28
#